data_AF-A0A5F8HA20-F1
#
_entry.id   AF-A0A5F8HA20-F1
#
_cell.length_a   1.000
_cell.length_b   1.000
_cell.length_c   1.000
_cell.angle_alpha   90.00
_cell.angle_beta   90.00
_cell.angle_gamma   90.00
#
_symmetry.space_group_name_H-M   'P 1'
#
loop_
_entity.id
_entity.type
_entity.pdbx_description
1 polymer ?
#
loop_
_entity_poly.entity_id
_entity_poly.type
_entity_poly.pdbx_seq_one_letter_code
_entity_poly.pdbx_strand_id
1 'polypeptide(L)'
;MNQREKDWVIKVQMVQLQSENPRLDDYYYQEYYQKLERKQADEELLGRKSRLESPKLVTPYIQKAETYESVVRIEGSLGQVAVSTCFGPRRAIDAVPHGTQEQDTAIYNQKLQVLYRIEKMFLQLLKLEENQKNMLAKPHFYELQSKQLEKIYQALRTDDQDNSEEAANGFLQILSVRKGKVLVARLLLLLPRDQAVHLVLSITSHLPFLIRRDTADQALHMLFKPLGKCISLLAFNELLQGLQGLMVLQPGSQERPITVVLQNQFGISLLYSLLSHGEHLFSLNCSLEKHSRSDLAIWTNMVVLIAWEISHMSAASLAEPLIVPSNLLSLFCRYVDKQIVQQLEARM
;
A
#
# COMPACT_ATOMS: atom_id res chain seq x y z
N MET A 1 -43.83 8.11 -21.37
CA MET A 1 -43.18 6.82 -21.12
C MET A 1 -44.21 5.83 -20.61
N ASN A 2 -44.53 4.82 -21.42
CA ASN A 2 -45.55 3.81 -21.12
C ASN A 2 -45.05 2.80 -20.09
N GLN A 3 -45.96 2.10 -19.41
CA GLN A 3 -45.58 1.11 -18.38
C GLN A 3 -44.64 0.03 -18.95
N ARG A 4 -44.90 -0.42 -20.19
CA ARG A 4 -44.04 -1.39 -20.89
C ARG A 4 -42.62 -0.87 -21.10
N GLU A 5 -42.46 0.41 -21.43
CA GLU A 5 -41.14 1.03 -21.59
C GLU A 5 -40.43 1.13 -20.25
N LYS A 6 -41.16 1.44 -19.17
CA LYS A 6 -40.61 1.47 -17.81
C LYS A 6 -40.13 0.09 -17.38
N ASP A 7 -40.96 -0.93 -17.57
CA ASP A 7 -40.62 -2.32 -17.22
C ASP A 7 -39.42 -2.82 -18.03
N TRP A 8 -39.31 -2.42 -19.30
CA TRP A 8 -38.15 -2.73 -20.14
C TRP A 8 -36.87 -2.06 -19.63
N VAL A 9 -36.91 -0.75 -19.33
CA VAL A 9 -35.76 -0.03 -18.76
C VAL A 9 -35.33 -0.64 -17.43
N ILE A 10 -36.28 -0.98 -16.56
CA ILE A 10 -36.00 -1.65 -15.28
C ILE A 10 -35.29 -2.98 -15.55
N LYS A 11 -35.79 -3.82 -16.46
CA LYS A 11 -35.12 -5.09 -16.79
C LYS A 11 -33.70 -4.89 -17.29
N VAL A 12 -33.47 -3.92 -18.17
CA VAL A 12 -32.11 -3.60 -18.67
C VAL A 12 -31.19 -3.20 -17.51
N GLN A 13 -31.65 -2.33 -16.61
CA GLN A 13 -30.89 -1.93 -15.42
C GLN A 13 -30.61 -3.11 -14.48
N MET A 14 -31.60 -3.98 -14.26
CA MET A 14 -31.42 -5.18 -13.41
C MET A 14 -30.41 -6.16 -13.99
N VAL A 15 -30.36 -6.32 -15.32
CA VAL A 15 -29.35 -7.14 -16.00
C VAL A 15 -27.94 -6.54 -15.86
N GLN A 16 -27.80 -5.22 -15.91
CA GLN A 16 -26.50 -4.55 -15.73
C GLN A 16 -25.91 -4.73 -14.33
N LEU A 17 -26.78 -4.90 -13.33
CA LEU A 17 -26.39 -5.15 -11.94
C LEU A 17 -26.02 -6.62 -11.67
N GLN A 18 -26.07 -7.49 -12.68
CA GLN A 18 -25.68 -8.89 -12.56
C GLN A 18 -24.24 -9.11 -13.00
N SER A 19 -23.36 -9.24 -12.01
CA SER A 19 -21.99 -9.68 -12.19
C SER A 19 -21.84 -11.17 -11.88
N GLU A 20 -20.98 -11.85 -12.64
CA GLU A 20 -20.52 -13.21 -12.34
C GLU A 20 -19.56 -13.22 -11.14
N ASN A 21 -18.84 -12.12 -10.92
CA ASN A 21 -18.03 -11.91 -9.73
C ASN A 21 -18.32 -10.53 -9.08
N PRO A 22 -19.42 -10.41 -8.32
CA PRO A 22 -19.82 -9.15 -7.68
C PRO A 22 -18.79 -8.58 -6.71
N ARG A 23 -17.88 -9.41 -6.18
CA ARG A 23 -16.85 -8.97 -5.23
C ARG A 23 -15.71 -8.21 -5.89
N LEU A 24 -15.48 -8.44 -7.18
CA LEU A 24 -14.53 -7.66 -7.97
C LEU A 24 -15.21 -6.50 -8.68
N ASP A 25 -16.33 -6.77 -9.33
CA ASP A 25 -17.00 -5.78 -10.19
C ASP A 25 -17.71 -4.69 -9.37
N ASP A 26 -18.31 -5.08 -8.23
CA ASP A 26 -19.01 -4.18 -7.30
C ASP A 26 -18.31 -4.12 -5.92
N TYR A 27 -16.97 -4.17 -5.91
CA TYR A 27 -16.14 -4.25 -4.70
C TYR A 27 -16.58 -3.27 -3.59
N TYR A 28 -16.80 -1.99 -3.94
CA TYR A 28 -17.15 -0.96 -2.96
C TYR A 28 -18.52 -1.19 -2.32
N TYR A 29 -19.51 -1.65 -3.09
CA TYR A 29 -20.82 -1.98 -2.58
C TYR A 29 -20.74 -3.17 -1.63
N GLN A 30 -20.06 -4.24 -2.04
CA GLN A 30 -19.90 -5.46 -1.24
C GLN A 30 -19.16 -5.21 0.09
N GLU A 31 -18.02 -4.51 0.05
CA GLU A 31 -17.26 -4.19 1.26
C GLU A 31 -17.98 -3.21 2.20
N TYR A 32 -18.78 -2.28 1.66
CA TYR A 32 -19.60 -1.39 2.47
C TYR A 32 -20.63 -2.17 3.29
N TYR A 33 -21.41 -3.04 2.63
CA TYR A 33 -22.40 -3.85 3.32
C TYR A 33 -21.76 -4.86 4.27
N GLN A 34 -20.63 -5.46 3.89
CA GLN A 34 -19.90 -6.35 4.79
C GLN A 34 -19.46 -5.64 6.08
N LYS A 35 -18.99 -4.39 5.99
CA LYS A 35 -18.63 -3.59 7.18
C LYS A 35 -19.86 -3.22 8.00
N LEU A 36 -20.98 -2.92 7.36
CA LEU A 36 -22.23 -2.61 8.04
C LEU A 36 -22.75 -3.82 8.83
N GLU A 37 -22.75 -5.01 8.22
CA GLU A 37 -23.13 -6.26 8.87
C GLU A 37 -22.22 -6.60 10.05
N ARG A 38 -20.90 -6.41 9.92
CA ARG A 38 -19.96 -6.63 11.03
C ARG A 38 -20.25 -5.69 12.20
N LYS A 39 -20.50 -4.40 11.93
CA LYS A 39 -20.86 -3.44 12.98
C LYS A 39 -22.16 -3.81 13.66
N GLN A 40 -23.16 -4.26 12.90
CA GLN A 40 -24.42 -4.75 13.47
C GLN A 40 -24.18 -5.98 14.34
N ALA A 41 -23.38 -6.94 13.89
CA ALA A 41 -23.02 -8.12 14.68
C ALA A 41 -22.27 -7.74 15.98
N ASP A 42 -21.34 -6.79 15.92
CA ASP A 42 -20.64 -6.28 17.10
C ASP A 42 -21.58 -5.56 18.07
N GLU A 43 -22.55 -4.78 17.57
CA GLU A 43 -23.58 -4.12 18.40
C GLU A 43 -24.56 -5.12 19.03
N GLU A 44 -24.91 -6.20 18.31
CA GLU A 44 -25.70 -7.31 18.82
C GLU A 44 -24.97 -8.04 19.96
N LEU A 45 -23.66 -8.28 19.81
CA LEU A 45 -22.81 -8.84 20.87
C LEU A 45 -22.75 -7.94 22.10
N LEU A 46 -22.84 -6.61 21.92
CA LEU A 46 -22.92 -5.62 23.00
C LEU A 46 -24.34 -5.44 23.56
N GLY A 47 -25.32 -6.25 23.12
CA GLY A 47 -26.69 -6.25 23.63
C GLY A 47 -27.57 -5.08 23.16
N ARG A 48 -27.07 -4.21 22.27
CA ARG A 48 -27.87 -3.17 21.61
C ARG A 48 -28.60 -3.78 20.43
N LYS A 49 -29.87 -4.12 20.62
CA LYS A 49 -30.73 -4.62 19.52
C LYS A 49 -31.01 -3.51 18.51
N SER A 50 -30.25 -3.47 17.41
CA SER A 50 -30.62 -2.70 16.22
C SER A 50 -31.57 -3.54 15.36
N ARG A 51 -32.85 -3.20 15.31
CA ARG A 51 -33.88 -3.92 14.54
C ARG A 51 -33.95 -3.55 13.06
N LEU A 52 -33.05 -2.69 12.57
CA LEU A 52 -33.09 -2.24 11.17
C LEU A 52 -32.16 -3.09 10.31
N GLU A 53 -32.74 -4.08 9.63
CA GLU A 53 -32.10 -4.69 8.47
C GLU A 53 -31.81 -3.60 7.45
N SER A 54 -30.54 -3.45 7.07
CA SER A 54 -30.15 -2.53 6.01
C SER A 54 -30.73 -3.04 4.69
N PRO A 55 -31.50 -2.23 3.94
CA PRO A 55 -32.10 -2.68 2.69
C PRO A 55 -31.00 -3.00 1.67
N LYS A 56 -30.75 -4.29 1.45
CA LYS A 56 -29.84 -4.77 0.42
C LYS A 56 -30.57 -4.82 -0.91
N LEU A 57 -29.92 -4.31 -1.95
CA LEU A 57 -30.39 -4.53 -3.31
C LEU A 57 -30.30 -6.03 -3.63
N VAL A 58 -31.46 -6.67 -3.75
CA VAL A 58 -31.57 -8.06 -4.21
C VAL A 58 -31.94 -8.01 -5.69
N THR A 59 -30.99 -8.39 -6.55
CA THR A 59 -31.26 -8.54 -7.98
C THR A 59 -31.71 -9.99 -8.24
N PRO A 60 -32.91 -10.22 -8.79
CA PRO A 60 -33.30 -11.56 -9.22
C PRO A 60 -32.34 -12.01 -10.33
N TYR A 61 -31.94 -13.27 -10.33
CA TYR A 61 -31.08 -13.83 -11.37
C TYR A 61 -31.81 -13.82 -12.73
N ILE A 62 -31.18 -13.24 -13.74
CA ILE A 62 -31.69 -13.20 -15.12
C ILE A 62 -30.68 -13.99 -15.94
N GLN A 63 -31.14 -15.04 -16.61
CA GLN A 63 -30.29 -15.80 -17.52
C GLN A 63 -29.80 -14.87 -18.63
N LYS A 64 -28.48 -14.66 -18.71
CA LYS A 64 -27.86 -13.95 -19.82
C LYS A 64 -27.99 -14.82 -21.07
N ALA A 65 -28.61 -14.30 -22.12
CA ALA A 65 -28.67 -15.01 -23.40
C ALA A 65 -27.26 -15.10 -23.98
N GLU A 66 -26.78 -16.33 -24.26
CA GLU A 66 -25.44 -16.59 -24.80
C GLU A 66 -25.25 -15.99 -26.20
N THR A 67 -26.34 -15.81 -26.94
CA THR A 67 -26.34 -15.29 -28.30
C THR A 67 -27.08 -13.96 -28.34
N TYR A 68 -26.33 -12.87 -28.44
CA TYR A 68 -26.90 -11.54 -28.72
C TYR A 68 -27.01 -11.37 -30.24
N GLU A 69 -28.23 -11.40 -30.78
CA GLU A 69 -28.44 -10.91 -32.14
C GLU A 69 -28.23 -9.39 -32.16
N SER A 70 -27.26 -8.95 -32.95
CA SER A 70 -26.94 -7.55 -33.17
C SER A 70 -28.11 -6.84 -33.84
N VAL A 71 -29.03 -6.32 -33.03
CA VAL A 71 -30.08 -5.43 -33.51
C VAL A 71 -29.44 -4.07 -33.81
N VAL A 72 -29.77 -3.51 -34.98
CA VAL A 72 -29.33 -2.23 -35.57
C VAL A 72 -28.27 -2.37 -36.67
N ARG A 73 -28.73 -2.77 -37.86
CA ARG A 73 -28.22 -2.23 -39.12
C ARG A 73 -29.13 -1.07 -39.50
N ILE A 74 -28.61 0.16 -39.52
CA ILE A 74 -29.33 1.31 -40.08
C ILE A 74 -29.10 1.25 -41.58
N GLU A 75 -30.13 0.91 -42.37
CA GLU A 75 -30.02 0.90 -43.82
C GLU A 75 -29.63 2.32 -44.32
N GLY A 76 -28.54 2.41 -45.08
CA GLY A 76 -28.02 3.67 -45.61
C GLY A 76 -26.83 4.29 -44.87
N SER A 77 -26.33 3.70 -43.78
CA SER A 77 -25.11 4.18 -43.12
C SER A 77 -23.84 3.75 -43.85
N LEU A 78 -22.95 4.70 -44.16
CA LEU A 78 -21.62 4.47 -44.74
C LEU A 78 -20.64 3.94 -43.67
N GLY A 79 -20.92 2.73 -43.14
CA GLY A 79 -20.10 2.06 -42.13
C GLY A 79 -20.89 1.11 -41.22
N GLN A 80 -20.19 0.18 -40.56
CA GLN A 80 -20.75 -0.63 -39.49
C GLN A 80 -20.76 0.22 -38.20
N VAL A 81 -21.95 0.56 -37.69
CA VAL A 81 -22.07 1.18 -36.36
C VAL A 81 -21.60 0.16 -35.33
N ALA A 82 -20.55 0.48 -34.57
CA ALA A 82 -20.08 -0.39 -33.49
C ALA A 82 -21.19 -0.52 -32.43
N VAL A 83 -21.75 -1.72 -32.28
CA VAL A 83 -22.91 -1.94 -31.41
C VAL A 83 -22.46 -2.00 -29.96
N SER A 84 -22.97 -1.07 -29.15
CA SER A 84 -22.92 -1.15 -27.70
C SER A 84 -23.88 -2.25 -27.24
N THR A 85 -23.36 -3.25 -26.52
CA THR A 85 -24.24 -4.22 -25.85
C THR A 85 -24.78 -3.59 -24.56
N CYS A 86 -25.94 -4.06 -24.08
CA CYS A 86 -26.42 -3.69 -22.74
C CYS A 86 -25.43 -4.12 -21.64
N PHE A 87 -24.56 -5.08 -21.94
CA PHE A 87 -23.48 -5.59 -21.08
C PHE A 87 -22.17 -4.79 -21.17
N GLY A 88 -22.00 -3.90 -22.14
CA GLY A 88 -20.75 -3.20 -22.40
C GLY A 88 -20.93 -2.02 -23.36
N PRO A 89 -21.49 -0.89 -22.90
CA PRO A 89 -21.67 0.27 -23.76
C PRO A 89 -20.32 0.91 -24.07
N ARG A 90 -19.76 0.68 -25.27
CA ARG A 90 -18.64 1.48 -25.76
C ARG A 90 -19.14 2.86 -26.18
N ARG A 91 -18.35 3.89 -25.92
CA ARG A 91 -18.56 5.24 -26.47
C ARG A 91 -18.39 5.15 -27.99
N ALA A 92 -19.44 5.48 -28.75
CA ALA A 92 -19.42 5.47 -30.23
C ALA A 92 -18.63 6.66 -30.82
N ILE A 93 -18.20 7.62 -29.99
CA ILE A 93 -17.50 8.83 -30.41
C ILE A 93 -16.24 8.95 -29.56
N ASP A 94 -15.09 8.75 -30.20
CA ASP A 94 -13.77 9.00 -29.63
C ASP A 94 -13.39 10.44 -30.00
N ALA A 95 -13.49 11.36 -29.05
CA ALA A 95 -13.05 12.73 -29.26
C ALA A 95 -11.51 12.72 -29.21
N VAL A 96 -10.89 12.63 -30.38
CA VAL A 96 -9.43 12.76 -30.53
C VAL A 96 -9.02 14.12 -29.94
N PRO A 97 -8.22 14.17 -28.87
CA PRO A 97 -7.69 15.42 -28.41
C PRO A 97 -6.61 15.86 -29.40
N HIS A 98 -6.95 16.79 -30.28
CA HIS A 98 -5.96 17.60 -30.97
C HIS A 98 -5.46 18.66 -29.98
N GLY A 99 -4.27 18.45 -29.41
CA GLY A 99 -3.69 19.37 -28.44
C GLY A 99 -2.20 19.13 -28.23
N THR A 100 -1.40 19.98 -28.86
CA THR A 100 0.05 20.06 -28.87
C THR A 100 0.63 20.31 -27.47
N GLN A 101 1.45 19.39 -26.94
CA GLN A 101 2.52 19.63 -25.94
C GLN A 101 3.26 18.32 -25.67
N GLU A 102 4.24 17.97 -26.50
CA GLU A 102 4.93 16.66 -26.47
C GLU A 102 5.61 16.34 -25.12
N GLN A 103 6.01 17.35 -24.33
CA GLN A 103 6.63 17.15 -23.02
C GLN A 103 5.62 16.88 -21.89
N ASP A 104 4.52 17.66 -21.81
CA ASP A 104 3.45 17.41 -20.84
C ASP A 104 2.69 16.13 -21.17
N THR A 105 2.60 15.79 -22.45
CA THR A 105 2.02 14.51 -22.91
C THR A 105 2.88 13.34 -22.44
N ALA A 106 4.21 13.44 -22.47
CA ALA A 106 5.09 12.37 -21.99
C ALA A 106 4.96 12.14 -20.48
N ILE A 107 4.96 13.20 -19.66
CA ILE A 107 4.78 13.10 -18.20
C ILE A 107 3.37 12.60 -17.85
N TYR A 108 2.36 13.10 -18.55
CA TYR A 108 0.98 12.65 -18.41
C TYR A 108 0.85 11.16 -18.76
N ASN A 109 1.48 10.72 -19.85
CA ASN A 109 1.52 9.32 -20.27
C ASN A 109 2.24 8.44 -19.24
N GLN A 110 3.37 8.89 -18.68
CA GLN A 110 4.07 8.16 -17.63
C GLN A 110 3.22 8.01 -16.36
N LYS A 111 2.58 9.11 -15.90
CA LYS A 111 1.66 9.07 -14.75
C LYS A 111 0.48 8.13 -15.02
N LEU A 112 -0.09 8.17 -16.23
CA LEU A 112 -1.18 7.28 -16.63
C LEU A 112 -0.75 5.81 -16.66
N GLN A 113 0.46 5.52 -17.13
CA GLN A 113 1.04 4.18 -17.11
C GLN A 113 1.23 3.65 -15.68
N VAL A 114 1.75 4.48 -14.77
CA VAL A 114 1.88 4.14 -13.34
C VAL A 114 0.51 3.84 -12.74
N LEU A 115 -0.50 4.67 -12.99
CA LEU A 115 -1.86 4.46 -12.49
C LEU A 115 -2.49 3.19 -13.07
N TYR A 116 -2.34 2.95 -14.37
CA TYR A 116 -2.82 1.73 -15.03
C TYR A 116 -2.16 0.47 -14.44
N ARG A 117 -0.84 0.52 -14.20
CA ARG A 117 -0.08 -0.55 -13.57
C ARG A 117 -0.57 -0.83 -12.15
N ILE A 118 -0.77 0.23 -11.35
CA ILE A 118 -1.36 0.12 -10.01
C ILE A 118 -2.73 -0.56 -10.08
N GLU A 119 -3.60 -0.13 -11.00
CA GLU A 119 -4.94 -0.71 -11.14
C GLU A 119 -4.88 -2.21 -11.46
N LYS A 120 -4.05 -2.59 -12.44
CA LYS A 120 -3.87 -3.98 -12.84
C LYS A 120 -3.37 -4.85 -11.68
N MET A 121 -2.39 -4.37 -10.92
CA MET A 121 -1.89 -5.09 -9.74
C MET A 121 -2.94 -5.17 -8.63
N PHE A 122 -3.73 -4.11 -8.42
CA PHE A 122 -4.76 -4.09 -7.40
C PHE A 122 -5.89 -5.09 -7.71
N LEU A 123 -6.31 -5.19 -8.97
CA LEU A 123 -7.28 -6.20 -9.40
C LEU A 123 -6.77 -7.63 -9.19
N GLN A 124 -5.47 -7.88 -9.42
CA GLN A 124 -4.84 -9.17 -9.13
C GLN A 124 -4.79 -9.44 -7.61
N LEU A 125 -4.48 -8.43 -6.80
CA LEU A 125 -4.49 -8.53 -5.34
C LEU A 125 -5.90 -8.85 -4.81
N LEU A 126 -6.93 -8.18 -5.31
CA LEU A 126 -8.32 -8.45 -4.89
C LEU A 126 -8.74 -9.88 -5.20
N LYS A 127 -8.38 -10.39 -6.40
CA LYS A 127 -8.59 -11.79 -6.77
C LYS A 127 -7.90 -12.75 -5.81
N LEU A 128 -6.66 -12.44 -5.42
CA LEU A 128 -5.90 -13.25 -4.45
C LEU A 128 -6.56 -13.29 -3.07
N GLU A 129 -6.96 -12.13 -2.54
CA GLU A 129 -7.60 -12.05 -1.23
C GLU A 129 -8.97 -12.74 -1.21
N GLU A 130 -9.74 -12.63 -2.30
CA GLU A 130 -10.99 -13.36 -2.45
C GLU A 130 -10.76 -14.88 -2.43
N ASN A 131 -9.77 -15.35 -3.19
CA ASN A 131 -9.38 -16.76 -3.20
C ASN A 131 -8.97 -17.25 -1.81
N GLN A 132 -8.30 -16.42 -1.01
CA GLN A 132 -7.96 -16.75 0.39
C GLN A 132 -9.21 -16.85 1.27
N LYS A 133 -10.12 -15.85 1.21
CA LYS A 133 -11.35 -15.84 2.01
C LYS A 133 -12.25 -17.05 1.70
N ASN A 134 -12.27 -17.52 0.46
CA ASN A 134 -13.09 -18.66 0.03
C ASN A 134 -12.47 -20.03 0.38
N MET A 135 -11.19 -20.10 0.78
CA MET A 135 -10.41 -21.35 0.80
C MET A 135 -9.77 -21.71 2.13
N LEU A 136 -10.60 -21.91 3.15
CA LEU A 136 -10.18 -22.52 4.41
C LEU A 136 -9.68 -23.99 4.32
N ALA A 137 -9.43 -24.61 3.13
CA ALA A 137 -9.34 -26.09 3.10
C ALA A 137 -8.53 -26.86 2.03
N LYS A 138 -7.64 -26.30 1.16
CA LYS A 138 -6.91 -27.18 0.19
C LYS A 138 -5.43 -26.81 -0.12
N PRO A 139 -4.48 -27.77 -0.03
CA PRO A 139 -3.03 -27.52 -0.18
C PRO A 139 -2.56 -27.16 -1.61
N HIS A 140 -3.21 -27.70 -2.65
CA HIS A 140 -2.82 -27.45 -4.06
C HIS A 140 -2.98 -25.98 -4.50
N PHE A 141 -3.77 -25.20 -3.76
CA PHE A 141 -4.03 -23.80 -4.08
C PHE A 141 -2.95 -22.83 -3.57
N TYR A 142 -2.14 -23.22 -2.58
CA TYR A 142 -1.06 -22.37 -2.08
C TYR A 142 0.01 -22.12 -3.14
N GLU A 143 0.33 -23.12 -3.98
CA GLU A 143 1.29 -22.95 -5.06
C GLU A 143 0.80 -21.97 -6.14
N LEU A 144 -0.47 -22.06 -6.51
CA LEU A 144 -1.06 -21.14 -7.49
C LEU A 144 -1.12 -19.72 -6.94
N GLN A 145 -1.47 -19.55 -5.67
CA GLN A 145 -1.46 -18.27 -4.98
C GLN A 145 -0.05 -17.69 -4.87
N SER A 146 0.94 -18.50 -4.51
CA SER A 146 2.34 -18.07 -4.43
C SER A 146 2.84 -17.58 -5.79
N LYS A 147 2.54 -18.30 -6.88
CA LYS A 147 2.90 -17.88 -8.25
C LYS A 147 2.21 -16.57 -8.66
N GLN A 148 0.95 -16.38 -8.27
CA GLN A 148 0.23 -15.14 -8.55
C GLN A 148 0.77 -13.96 -7.74
N LEU A 149 1.11 -14.19 -6.48
CA LEU A 149 1.72 -13.20 -5.59
C LEU A 149 3.12 -12.80 -6.09
N GLU A 150 3.91 -13.78 -6.51
CA GLU A 150 5.23 -13.56 -7.11
C GLU A 150 5.13 -12.73 -8.40
N LYS A 151 4.12 -12.96 -9.24
CA LYS A 151 3.85 -12.10 -10.40
C LYS A 151 3.56 -10.66 -10.02
N ILE A 152 2.80 -10.42 -8.95
CA ILE A 152 2.54 -9.05 -8.46
C ILE A 152 3.84 -8.43 -7.93
N TYR A 153 4.64 -9.20 -7.18
CA TYR A 153 5.92 -8.74 -6.65
C TYR A 153 6.92 -8.39 -7.77
N GLN A 154 7.04 -9.23 -8.80
CA GLN A 154 7.83 -8.94 -9.99
C GLN A 154 7.30 -7.70 -10.72
N ALA A 155 5.98 -7.58 -10.87
CA ALA A 155 5.35 -6.40 -11.47
C ALA A 155 5.46 -5.12 -10.62
N LEU A 156 5.79 -5.23 -9.33
CA LEU A 156 6.12 -4.08 -8.46
C LEU A 156 7.58 -3.66 -8.65
N ARG A 157 8.45 -4.60 -9.02
CA ARG A 157 9.90 -4.43 -9.17
C ARG A 157 10.36 -4.10 -10.59
N THR A 158 9.58 -4.42 -11.63
CA THR A 158 10.00 -4.22 -13.04
C THR A 158 10.27 -2.74 -13.35
N ASP A 159 11.55 -2.38 -13.24
CA ASP A 159 12.28 -1.20 -13.75
C ASP A 159 13.79 -1.35 -13.46
N ASP A 160 14.21 -2.28 -12.58
CA ASP A 160 15.63 -2.58 -12.28
C ASP A 160 16.47 -3.10 -13.48
N GLN A 161 15.91 -3.28 -14.69
CA GLN A 161 16.62 -3.87 -15.84
C GLN A 161 16.96 -2.88 -16.97
N ASP A 162 16.34 -1.69 -17.00
CA ASP A 162 16.67 -0.67 -18.00
C ASP A 162 17.58 0.39 -17.34
N ASN A 163 18.87 0.33 -17.69
CA ASN A 163 19.97 1.15 -17.19
C ASN A 163 19.77 2.67 -17.42
N SER A 164 18.92 3.31 -16.62
CA SER A 164 18.91 4.76 -16.47
C SER A 164 18.63 5.10 -15.00
N GLU A 165 19.68 5.43 -14.27
CA GLU A 165 19.67 5.89 -12.88
C GLU A 165 18.85 7.19 -12.65
N GLU A 166 18.20 7.73 -13.70
CA GLU A 166 17.51 9.03 -13.69
C GLU A 166 15.97 8.91 -13.69
N ALA A 167 15.41 7.75 -14.02
CA ALA A 167 13.98 7.50 -13.86
C ALA A 167 13.76 6.91 -12.46
N ALA A 168 13.31 7.73 -11.49
CA ALA A 168 12.97 7.29 -10.14
C ALA A 168 12.32 5.89 -10.17
N ASN A 169 12.98 4.89 -9.59
CA ASN A 169 12.62 3.46 -9.63
C ASN A 169 11.08 3.30 -9.72
N GLY A 170 10.55 2.53 -10.67
CA GLY A 170 9.08 2.38 -10.83
C GLY A 170 8.33 2.06 -9.54
N PHE A 171 9.00 1.37 -8.60
CA PHE A 171 8.55 1.18 -7.23
C PHE A 171 8.28 2.49 -6.44
N LEU A 172 9.17 3.47 -6.52
CA LEU A 172 9.03 4.79 -5.90
C LEU A 172 7.90 5.60 -6.55
N GLN A 173 7.72 5.48 -7.86
CA GLN A 173 6.59 6.11 -8.56
C GLN A 173 5.26 5.55 -8.06
N ILE A 174 5.19 4.22 -7.84
CA ILE A 174 4.01 3.57 -7.26
C ILE A 174 3.76 4.06 -5.83
N LEU A 175 4.78 4.11 -4.98
CA LEU A 175 4.67 4.59 -3.60
C LEU A 175 4.37 6.09 -3.48
N SER A 176 4.59 6.88 -4.53
CA SER A 176 4.20 8.28 -4.56
C SER A 176 2.69 8.47 -4.67
N VAL A 177 1.95 7.46 -5.15
CA VAL A 177 0.49 7.50 -5.32
C VAL A 177 -0.22 6.90 -4.10
N ARG A 178 -1.26 7.58 -3.58
CA ARG A 178 -2.07 7.08 -2.45
C ARG A 178 -2.54 5.63 -2.61
N LYS A 179 -3.09 5.25 -3.77
CA LYS A 179 -3.54 3.88 -4.04
C LYS A 179 -2.38 2.88 -4.09
N GLY A 180 -1.20 3.30 -4.55
CA GLY A 180 0.01 2.49 -4.52
C GLY A 180 0.51 2.22 -3.10
N LYS A 181 0.46 3.21 -2.19
CA LYS A 181 0.75 3.02 -0.76
C LYS A 181 -0.18 1.97 -0.14
N VAL A 182 -1.48 2.03 -0.45
CA VAL A 182 -2.47 1.03 0.01
C VAL A 182 -2.19 -0.35 -0.56
N LEU A 183 -1.83 -0.44 -1.85
CA LEU A 183 -1.45 -1.68 -2.50
C LEU A 183 -0.27 -2.34 -1.76
N VAL A 184 0.81 -1.60 -1.53
CA VAL A 184 2.00 -2.10 -0.83
C VAL A 184 1.68 -2.46 0.62
N ALA A 185 0.89 -1.66 1.33
CA ALA A 185 0.46 -1.94 2.70
C ALA A 185 -0.25 -3.30 2.83
N ARG A 186 -1.12 -3.63 1.88
CA ARG A 186 -1.83 -4.92 1.84
C ARG A 186 -0.92 -6.06 1.40
N LEU A 187 -0.09 -5.83 0.38
CA LEU A 187 0.86 -6.83 -0.12
C LEU A 187 1.86 -7.25 0.95
N LEU A 188 2.39 -6.32 1.75
CA LEU A 188 3.33 -6.61 2.84
C LEU A 188 2.80 -7.66 3.84
N LEU A 189 1.48 -7.74 4.03
CA LEU A 189 0.86 -8.73 4.92
C LEU A 189 0.70 -10.11 4.30
N LEU A 190 0.86 -10.23 2.98
CA LEU A 190 0.69 -11.48 2.22
C LEU A 190 2.02 -12.06 1.74
N LEU A 191 3.05 -11.23 1.60
CA LEU A 191 4.34 -11.60 1.06
C LEU A 191 5.12 -12.57 1.98
N PRO A 192 5.91 -13.49 1.40
CA PRO A 192 6.85 -14.30 2.16
C PRO A 192 7.95 -13.42 2.77
N ARG A 193 8.59 -13.92 3.84
CA ARG A 193 9.59 -13.18 4.64
C ARG A 193 10.63 -12.48 3.77
N ASP A 194 11.27 -13.18 2.84
CA ASP A 194 12.37 -12.64 2.05
C ASP A 194 11.95 -11.45 1.16
N GLN A 195 10.76 -11.54 0.55
CA GLN A 195 10.21 -10.47 -0.27
C GLN A 195 9.75 -9.28 0.58
N ALA A 196 9.15 -9.55 1.75
CA ALA A 196 8.74 -8.51 2.68
C ALA A 196 9.95 -7.74 3.22
N VAL A 197 11.03 -8.42 3.62
CA VAL A 197 12.29 -7.80 4.06
C VAL A 197 12.84 -6.89 2.96
N HIS A 198 12.91 -7.37 1.72
CA HIS A 198 13.41 -6.56 0.61
C HIS A 198 12.59 -5.27 0.40
N LEU A 199 11.27 -5.34 0.48
CA LEU A 199 10.42 -4.14 0.38
C LEU A 199 10.63 -3.19 1.57
N VAL A 200 10.75 -3.72 2.79
CA VAL A 200 11.04 -2.90 3.98
C VAL A 200 12.35 -2.14 3.78
N LEU A 201 13.41 -2.84 3.35
CA LEU A 201 14.71 -2.24 3.10
C LEU A 201 14.64 -1.14 2.03
N SER A 202 13.96 -1.40 0.92
CA SER A 202 13.76 -0.40 -0.15
C SER A 202 12.92 0.81 0.31
N ILE A 203 11.90 0.59 1.14
CA ILE A 203 11.13 1.69 1.72
C ILE A 203 11.99 2.51 2.67
N THR A 204 12.80 1.87 3.52
CA THR A 204 13.68 2.57 4.46
C THR A 204 14.79 3.35 3.75
N SER A 205 15.38 2.82 2.68
CA SER A 205 16.44 3.51 1.94
C SER A 205 15.95 4.77 1.22
N HIS A 206 14.69 4.78 0.79
CA HIS A 206 14.09 5.90 0.06
C HIS A 206 13.08 6.71 0.90
N LEU A 207 13.02 6.47 2.21
CA LEU A 207 12.04 7.10 3.09
C LEU A 207 12.09 8.64 3.07
N PRO A 208 13.26 9.31 3.14
CA PRO A 208 13.32 10.78 3.08
C PRO A 208 12.70 11.35 1.80
N PHE A 209 12.90 10.66 0.66
CA PHE A 209 12.30 11.04 -0.62
C PHE A 209 10.78 10.87 -0.61
N LEU A 210 10.28 9.74 -0.07
CA LEU A 210 8.85 9.46 0.03
C LEU A 210 8.13 10.46 0.95
N ILE A 211 8.75 10.84 2.07
CA ILE A 211 8.21 11.85 2.99
C ILE A 211 8.00 13.19 2.28
N ARG A 212 8.98 13.64 1.48
CA ARG A 212 8.87 14.89 0.72
C ARG A 212 7.75 14.85 -0.32
N ARG A 213 7.47 13.68 -0.90
CA ARG A 213 6.38 13.47 -1.88
C ARG A 213 5.01 13.27 -1.23
N ASP A 214 4.94 12.92 0.05
CA ASP A 214 3.68 12.63 0.77
C ASP A 214 3.04 13.85 1.45
N THR A 215 3.59 15.06 1.28
CA THR A 215 3.10 16.29 1.94
C THR A 215 1.63 16.60 1.65
N ALA A 216 1.14 16.27 0.45
CA ALA A 216 -0.25 16.49 0.06
C ALA A 216 -1.22 15.37 0.49
N ASP A 217 -0.77 14.12 0.46
CA ASP A 217 -1.61 12.94 0.67
C ASP A 217 -1.66 12.47 2.14
N GLN A 218 -0.59 12.74 2.90
CA GLN A 218 -0.34 12.24 4.26
C GLN A 218 -0.72 10.77 4.44
N ALA A 219 -0.46 9.94 3.42
CA ALA A 219 -0.97 8.58 3.31
C ALA A 219 0.05 7.52 3.78
N LEU A 220 1.30 7.92 4.06
CA LEU A 220 2.36 7.00 4.49
C LEU A 220 2.05 6.30 5.82
N HIS A 221 1.28 6.91 6.71
CA HIS A 221 0.89 6.31 7.99
C HIS A 221 0.17 4.95 7.84
N MET A 222 -0.47 4.70 6.69
CA MET A 222 -1.13 3.41 6.41
C MET A 222 -0.13 2.23 6.34
N LEU A 223 1.14 2.52 6.00
CA LEU A 223 2.20 1.52 5.96
C LEU A 223 2.73 1.16 7.35
N PHE A 224 2.45 1.96 8.39
CA PHE A 224 3.04 1.77 9.71
C PHE A 224 2.69 0.41 10.33
N LYS A 225 1.41 0.01 10.30
CA LYS A 225 0.99 -1.28 10.88
C LYS A 225 1.58 -2.49 10.12
N PRO A 226 1.51 -2.56 8.76
CA PRO A 226 2.16 -3.63 8.01
C PRO A 226 3.68 -3.67 8.22
N LEU A 227 4.36 -2.51 8.14
CA LEU A 227 5.80 -2.45 8.33
C LEU A 227 6.21 -2.87 9.74
N GLY A 228 5.47 -2.46 10.78
CA GLY A 228 5.73 -2.88 12.16
C GLY A 228 5.71 -4.41 12.32
N LYS A 229 4.78 -5.10 11.64
CA LYS A 229 4.77 -6.57 11.61
C LYS A 229 5.99 -7.13 10.89
N CYS A 230 6.36 -6.58 9.72
CA CYS A 230 7.54 -7.03 9.00
C CYS A 230 8.85 -6.74 9.75
N ILE A 231 8.94 -5.63 10.49
CA ILE A 231 10.09 -5.26 11.32
C ILE A 231 10.34 -6.35 12.36
N SER A 232 9.30 -6.89 12.99
CA SER A 232 9.45 -7.99 13.96
C SER A 232 10.06 -9.27 13.38
N LEU A 233 10.06 -9.43 12.05
CA LEU A 233 10.62 -10.59 11.33
C LEU A 233 12.07 -10.36 10.85
N LEU A 234 12.60 -9.14 10.99
CA LEU A 234 13.95 -8.79 10.55
C LEU A 234 15.01 -9.46 11.43
N ALA A 235 16.03 -10.00 10.77
CA ALA A 235 17.28 -10.36 11.40
C ALA A 235 18.12 -9.11 11.70
N PHE A 236 19.12 -9.24 12.58
CA PHE A 236 19.94 -8.10 13.00
C PHE A 236 20.67 -7.41 11.83
N ASN A 237 21.22 -8.18 10.89
CA ASN A 237 21.93 -7.63 9.72
C ASN A 237 20.99 -6.87 8.79
N GLU A 238 19.77 -7.38 8.59
CA GLU A 238 18.72 -6.73 7.78
C GLU A 238 18.27 -5.42 8.46
N LEU A 239 18.11 -5.43 9.77
CA LEU A 239 17.78 -4.23 10.54
C LEU A 239 18.87 -3.16 10.42
N LEU A 240 20.14 -3.55 10.50
CA LEU A 240 21.27 -2.64 10.30
C LEU A 240 21.26 -2.02 8.91
N GLN A 241 21.01 -2.83 7.87
CA GLN A 241 20.87 -2.32 6.51
C GLN A 241 19.71 -1.32 6.38
N GLY A 242 18.57 -1.58 7.04
CA GLY A 242 17.44 -0.67 7.05
C GLY A 242 17.76 0.66 7.73
N LEU A 243 18.42 0.63 8.89
CA LEU A 243 18.86 1.84 9.59
C LEU A 243 19.92 2.62 8.79
N GLN A 244 20.87 1.93 8.17
CA GLN A 244 21.85 2.54 7.28
C GLN A 244 21.15 3.20 6.09
N GLY A 245 20.13 2.55 5.52
CA GLY A 245 19.29 3.09 4.45
C GLY A 245 18.66 4.43 4.80
N LEU A 246 18.20 4.61 6.04
CA LEU A 246 17.66 5.89 6.52
C LEU A 246 18.71 7.02 6.57
N MET A 247 19.99 6.67 6.62
CA MET A 247 21.11 7.60 6.71
C MET A 247 21.83 7.80 5.37
N VAL A 248 21.44 7.09 4.30
CA VAL A 248 22.01 7.27 2.95
C VAL A 248 21.60 8.64 2.40
N LEU A 249 22.60 9.44 2.04
CA LEU A 249 22.40 10.74 1.41
C LEU A 249 21.79 10.55 0.00
N GLN A 250 20.65 11.17 -0.27
CA GLN A 250 20.03 11.11 -1.60
C GLN A 250 20.74 12.11 -2.55
N PRO A 251 20.96 11.75 -3.82
CA PRO A 251 21.63 12.62 -4.78
C PRO A 251 20.85 13.95 -4.94
N GLY A 252 21.54 15.08 -4.76
CA GLY A 252 20.97 16.42 -4.90
C GLY A 252 20.38 17.05 -3.63
N SER A 253 20.46 16.40 -2.46
CA SER A 253 19.99 16.96 -1.19
C SER A 253 21.13 17.48 -0.30
N GLN A 254 20.97 18.71 0.22
CA GLN A 254 21.92 19.35 1.15
C GLN A 254 21.59 19.06 2.63
N GLU A 255 20.35 18.61 2.91
CA GLU A 255 19.88 18.30 4.27
C GLU A 255 20.24 16.87 4.67
N ARG A 256 20.52 16.67 5.97
CA ARG A 256 20.76 15.33 6.50
C ARG A 256 19.47 14.48 6.39
N PRO A 257 19.52 13.28 5.81
CA PRO A 257 18.35 12.40 5.66
C PRO A 257 17.58 12.17 6.98
N ILE A 258 18.32 12.04 8.08
CA ILE A 258 17.76 11.78 9.40
C ILE A 258 16.88 12.91 9.93
N THR A 259 17.19 14.18 9.61
CA THR A 259 16.39 15.32 10.10
C THR A 259 15.03 15.34 9.43
N VAL A 260 14.95 15.00 8.15
CA VAL A 260 13.68 14.87 7.40
C VAL A 260 12.81 13.76 7.99
N VAL A 261 13.43 12.64 8.40
CA VAL A 261 12.72 11.51 9.04
C VAL A 261 12.19 11.91 10.41
N LEU A 262 12.97 12.62 11.23
CA LEU A 262 12.60 13.08 12.57
C LEU A 262 11.52 14.18 12.55
N GLN A 263 11.49 15.00 11.50
CA GLN A 263 10.45 16.03 11.28
C GLN A 263 9.10 15.45 10.83
N ASN A 264 9.04 14.16 10.48
CA ASN A 264 7.83 13.53 9.99
C ASN A 264 7.29 12.49 10.99
N GLN A 265 6.00 12.58 11.32
CA GLN A 265 5.34 11.67 12.27
C GLN A 265 5.48 10.19 11.91
N PHE A 266 5.35 9.83 10.63
CA PHE A 266 5.54 8.44 10.20
C PHE A 266 7.02 8.03 10.26
N GLY A 267 7.92 8.93 9.83
CA GLY A 267 9.37 8.72 9.84
C GLY A 267 9.91 8.41 11.22
N ILE A 268 9.64 9.28 12.21
CA ILE A 268 10.08 9.10 13.59
C ILE A 268 9.50 7.81 14.21
N SER A 269 8.23 7.50 13.93
CA SER A 269 7.59 6.28 14.43
C SER A 269 8.24 5.01 13.88
N LEU A 270 8.59 5.01 12.59
CA LEU A 270 9.27 3.89 11.95
C LEU A 270 10.69 3.71 12.51
N LEU A 271 11.42 4.82 12.67
CA LEU A 271 12.76 4.81 13.28
C LEU A 271 12.72 4.22 14.70
N TYR A 272 11.76 4.67 15.51
CA TYR A 272 11.54 4.16 16.87
C TYR A 272 11.19 2.67 16.89
N SER A 273 10.38 2.21 15.94
CA SER A 273 10.05 0.78 15.81
C SER A 273 11.28 -0.06 15.44
N LEU A 274 12.14 0.44 14.54
CA LEU A 274 13.39 -0.23 14.18
C LEU A 274 14.37 -0.26 15.37
N LEU A 275 14.56 0.85 16.08
CA LEU A 275 15.44 0.89 17.25
C LEU A 275 14.94 -0.03 18.37
N SER A 276 13.63 -0.06 18.60
CA SER A 276 12.99 -0.92 19.60
C SER A 276 13.20 -2.40 19.29
N HIS A 277 13.03 -2.81 18.03
CA HIS A 277 13.31 -4.20 17.61
C HIS A 277 14.80 -4.53 17.68
N GLY A 278 15.67 -3.59 17.31
CA GLY A 278 17.13 -3.75 17.41
C GLY A 278 17.58 -3.97 18.85
N GLU A 279 17.04 -3.22 19.81
CA GLU A 279 17.29 -3.42 21.24
C GLU A 279 16.77 -4.78 21.73
N HIS A 280 15.60 -5.21 21.26
CA HIS A 280 15.08 -6.54 21.59
C HIS A 280 15.99 -7.66 21.07
N LEU A 281 16.45 -7.56 19.81
CA LEU A 281 17.42 -8.52 19.25
C LEU A 281 18.76 -8.47 19.99
N PHE A 282 19.21 -7.29 20.41
CA PHE A 282 20.45 -7.13 21.16
C PHE A 282 20.34 -7.77 22.55
N SER A 283 19.28 -7.46 23.30
CA SER A 283 19.03 -8.00 24.63
C SER A 283 18.86 -9.53 24.64
N LEU A 284 18.22 -10.10 23.61
CA LEU A 284 18.12 -11.57 23.46
C LEU A 284 19.46 -12.23 23.12
N ASN A 285 20.26 -11.60 22.26
CA ASN A 285 21.51 -12.17 21.75
C ASN A 285 22.74 -11.85 22.62
N CYS A 286 22.61 -11.06 23.69
CA CYS A 286 23.66 -10.91 24.71
C CYS A 286 24.06 -12.25 25.37
N SER A 287 23.25 -13.32 25.18
CA SER A 287 23.56 -14.69 25.61
C SER A 287 24.26 -15.55 24.54
N LEU A 288 24.31 -15.11 23.28
CA LEU A 288 24.76 -15.87 22.12
C LEU A 288 25.73 -15.02 21.29
N GLU A 289 27.04 -15.26 21.47
CA GLU A 289 28.16 -14.67 20.71
C GLU A 289 28.08 -14.96 19.19
N LYS A 290 27.12 -14.36 18.47
CA LYS A 290 26.87 -14.65 17.05
C LYS A 290 26.95 -13.45 16.11
N HIS A 291 27.10 -12.23 16.62
CA HIS A 291 27.24 -11.03 15.78
C HIS A 291 28.70 -10.72 15.51
N SER A 292 29.01 -10.33 14.26
CA SER A 292 30.36 -9.90 13.94
C SER A 292 30.69 -8.63 14.72
N ARG A 293 31.92 -8.50 15.22
CA ARG A 293 32.37 -7.33 15.99
C ARG A 293 32.16 -6.01 15.23
N SER A 294 32.19 -6.07 13.90
CA SER A 294 31.88 -4.94 13.00
C SER A 294 30.42 -4.51 13.07
N ASP A 295 29.46 -5.44 13.06
CA ASP A 295 28.03 -5.13 13.08
C ASP A 295 27.62 -4.45 14.39
N LEU A 296 28.23 -4.87 15.50
CA LEU A 296 28.05 -4.25 16.80
C LEU A 296 28.53 -2.79 16.81
N ALA A 297 29.71 -2.53 16.24
CA ALA A 297 30.26 -1.17 16.17
C ALA A 297 29.40 -0.26 15.29
N ILE A 298 28.87 -0.79 14.18
CA ILE A 298 27.92 -0.08 13.32
C ILE A 298 26.65 0.24 14.12
N TRP A 299 26.05 -0.73 14.81
CA TRP A 299 24.88 -0.51 15.66
C TRP A 299 25.10 0.62 16.66
N THR A 300 26.17 0.55 17.46
CA THR A 300 26.44 1.55 18.50
C THR A 300 26.64 2.93 17.91
N ASN A 301 27.39 3.03 16.82
CA ASN A 301 27.61 4.32 16.15
C ASN A 301 26.29 4.91 15.64
N MET A 302 25.41 4.10 15.07
CA MET A 302 24.10 4.54 14.58
C MET A 302 23.21 5.02 15.72
N VAL A 303 23.12 4.27 16.83
CA VAL A 303 22.32 4.65 18.00
C VAL A 303 22.83 5.97 18.60
N VAL A 304 24.14 6.15 18.73
CA VAL A 304 24.75 7.38 19.24
C VAL A 304 24.47 8.56 18.30
N LEU A 305 24.62 8.37 16.98
CA LEU A 305 24.32 9.40 15.99
C LEU A 305 22.85 9.83 16.04
N ILE A 306 21.91 8.88 16.12
CA ILE A 306 20.48 9.17 16.21
C ILE A 306 20.16 9.90 17.52
N ALA A 307 20.71 9.44 18.64
CA ALA A 307 20.53 10.09 19.94
C ALA A 307 21.03 11.54 19.93
N TRP A 308 22.20 11.76 19.33
CA TRP A 308 22.79 13.09 19.18
C TRP A 308 21.93 14.00 18.30
N GLU A 309 21.41 13.52 17.17
CA GLU A 309 20.53 14.30 16.31
C GLU A 309 19.22 14.68 17.02
N ILE A 310 18.57 13.74 17.72
CA ILE A 310 17.36 14.03 18.50
C ILE A 310 17.63 15.06 19.61
N SER A 311 18.81 15.03 20.24
CA SER A 311 19.20 15.98 21.30
C SER A 311 19.61 17.36 20.78
N HIS A 312 20.00 17.50 19.51
CA HIS A 312 20.37 18.78 18.92
C HIS A 312 19.20 19.47 18.19
N MET A 313 18.19 18.71 17.76
CA MET A 313 16.99 19.28 17.13
C MET A 313 16.12 20.10 18.10
N SER A 314 15.44 21.14 17.61
CA SER A 314 14.51 21.88 18.47
C SER A 314 13.22 21.08 18.69
N ALA A 315 12.63 21.17 19.88
CA ALA A 315 11.38 20.45 20.20
C ALA A 315 10.23 20.79 19.23
N ALA A 316 10.21 22.02 18.71
CA ALA A 316 9.22 22.46 17.71
C ALA A 316 9.43 21.84 16.32
N SER A 317 10.62 21.32 16.02
CA SER A 317 10.94 20.66 14.75
C SER A 317 10.79 19.14 14.79
N LEU A 318 10.68 18.55 15.98
CA LEU A 318 10.50 17.12 16.15
C LEU A 318 9.01 16.78 15.99
N ALA A 319 8.70 15.80 15.13
CA ALA A 319 7.32 15.35 15.00
C ALA A 319 6.88 14.49 16.19
N GLU A 320 5.60 14.58 16.56
CA GLU A 320 5.01 13.72 17.57
C GLU A 320 4.87 12.28 17.01
N PRO A 321 5.53 11.28 17.63
CA PRO A 321 5.47 9.88 17.18
C PRO A 321 4.09 9.27 17.41
N LEU A 322 3.69 8.34 16.54
CA LEU A 322 2.44 7.57 16.67
C LEU A 322 2.47 6.63 17.88
N ILE A 323 3.62 6.05 18.15
CA ILE A 323 3.87 5.12 19.26
C ILE A 323 5.31 5.35 19.73
N VAL A 324 5.49 5.50 21.05
CA VAL A 324 6.81 5.50 21.70
C VAL A 324 7.00 4.15 22.39
N PRO A 325 7.89 3.28 21.89
CA PRO A 325 8.25 2.05 22.56
C PRO A 325 8.96 2.33 23.90
N SER A 326 8.56 1.60 24.94
CA SER A 326 9.05 1.79 26.31
C SER A 326 10.53 1.43 26.50
N ASN A 327 11.11 0.62 25.60
CA ASN A 327 12.50 0.19 25.65
C ASN A 327 13.50 1.17 25.02
N LEU A 328 13.06 2.29 24.44
CA LEU A 328 13.97 3.24 23.79
C LEU A 328 14.81 4.04 24.79
N LEU A 329 14.23 4.48 25.91
CA LEU A 329 15.02 5.18 26.94
C LEU A 329 16.10 4.25 27.51
N SER A 330 15.77 2.97 27.76
CA SER A 330 16.77 1.99 28.19
C SER A 330 17.86 1.74 27.16
N LEU A 331 17.54 1.80 25.86
CA LEU A 331 18.52 1.71 24.79
C LEU A 331 19.50 2.89 24.86
N PHE A 332 19.00 4.13 24.90
CA PHE A 332 19.86 5.32 24.92
C PHE A 332 20.71 5.42 26.19
N CYS A 333 20.18 5.01 27.35
CA CYS A 333 20.93 4.95 28.61
C CYS A 333 22.20 4.07 28.54
N ARG A 334 22.25 3.07 27.65
CA ARG A 334 23.42 2.18 27.52
C ARG A 334 24.58 2.81 26.74
N TYR A 335 24.28 3.76 25.85
CA TYR A 335 25.26 4.23 24.85
C TYR A 335 25.56 5.73 24.94
N VAL A 336 24.81 6.50 25.72
CA VAL A 336 24.87 7.96 25.71
C VAL A 336 24.96 8.52 27.13
N ASP A 337 25.66 9.64 27.27
CA ASP A 337 25.85 10.34 28.54
C ASP A 337 24.54 10.80 29.19
N LYS A 338 24.54 10.84 30.53
CA LYS A 338 23.37 11.20 31.35
C LYS A 338 22.72 12.54 30.99
N GLN A 339 23.50 13.52 30.52
CA GLN A 339 23.00 14.84 30.12
C GLN A 339 22.15 14.77 28.85
N ILE A 340 22.58 13.98 27.86
CA ILE A 340 21.83 13.80 26.61
C ILE A 340 20.59 12.95 26.87
N VAL A 341 20.68 11.93 27.73
CA VAL A 341 19.51 11.13 28.14
C VAL A 341 18.41 11.98 28.77
N GLN A 342 18.75 12.93 29.65
CA GLN A 342 17.77 13.86 30.22
C GLN A 342 17.10 14.76 29.16
N GLN A 343 17.86 15.16 28.13
CA GLN A 343 17.31 15.92 27.01
C GLN A 343 16.42 15.05 26.10
N LEU A 344 16.72 13.76 25.96
CA LEU A 344 15.90 12.81 25.21
C LEU A 344 14.59 12.50 25.95
N GLU A 345 14.65 12.27 27.26
CA GLU A 345 13.47 12.03 28.11
C GLU A 345 12.50 13.21 28.09
N ALA A 346 13.00 14.45 27.99
CA ALA A 346 12.16 15.63 27.87
C ALA A 346 11.53 15.84 26.48
N ARG A 347 11.97 15.08 25.46
CA ARG A 347 11.61 15.29 24.04
C ARG A 347 10.87 14.12 23.39
N MET A 348 11.00 12.92 23.95
CA MET A 348 10.28 11.70 23.56
C MET A 348 9.00 11.54 24.36
#